data_AF-D4ZFU1-F1
#
_entry.id   AF-D4ZFU1-F1
#
_cell.length_a   1.000
_cell.length_b   1.000
_cell.length_c   1.000
_cell.angle_alpha   90.00
_cell.angle_beta   90.00
_cell.angle_gamma   90.00
#
_symmetry.space_group_name_H-M   'P 1'
#
loop_
_entity.id
_entity.type
_entity.pdbx_description
1 polymer ?
#
loop_
_entity_poly.entity_id
_entity_poly.type
_entity_poly.pdbx_seq_one_letter_code
_entity_poly.pdbx_strand_id
1 'polypeptide(L)'
;MILLALVFSSSFYWSDVGSKQALVCQVTELESCLTHLPAKVRQQLPPTIDSLNHAMARRGAMVLPLVDTDISGLILISPSQIPDSILVELSGKLHSFPLVEQPKLTLWHELGHLQGGDLVDKGLMGELSDYQHEWVADCYLVWRSAREKQGLDLAWQQYHRRNIDVMKDVSFMSHWTVPVLSQLLSRYSLEELNQFETFAALMSDFLPQVKQANQDTLDEFSSLIHRSFSTQASLHLPSYIYWRKPALRRYFEPSLVSLLGRDGANLWLKDKSL
;
A
#
# COMPACT_ATOMS: atom_id res chain seq x y z
N MET A 1 -24.96 -36.21 21.90
CA MET A 1 -25.32 -35.16 20.91
C MET A 1 -24.22 -34.11 20.94
N ILE A 2 -23.33 -34.14 19.96
CA ILE A 2 -22.26 -33.14 19.81
C ILE A 2 -22.88 -31.97 19.05
N LEU A 3 -23.07 -30.84 19.74
CA LEU A 3 -23.38 -29.58 19.05
C LEU A 3 -22.13 -29.17 18.28
N LEU A 4 -22.16 -29.33 16.95
CA LEU A 4 -21.32 -28.54 16.06
C LEU A 4 -21.75 -27.08 16.20
N ALA A 5 -20.96 -26.29 16.91
CA ALA A 5 -21.02 -24.84 16.77
C ALA A 5 -20.48 -24.50 15.37
N LEU A 6 -21.40 -24.32 14.41
CA LEU A 6 -21.09 -23.61 13.18
C LEU A 6 -20.72 -22.18 13.57
N VAL A 7 -19.42 -21.90 13.61
CA VAL A 7 -18.92 -20.52 13.60
C VAL A 7 -19.19 -19.99 12.19
N PHE A 8 -20.35 -19.38 12.00
CA PHE A 8 -20.58 -18.48 10.88
C PHE A 8 -19.56 -17.35 11.02
N SER A 9 -18.43 -17.48 10.33
CA SER A 9 -17.50 -16.36 10.16
C SER A 9 -18.29 -15.32 9.39
N SER A 10 -18.63 -14.19 10.03
CA SER A 10 -19.36 -13.13 9.36
C SER A 10 -18.54 -12.68 8.15
N SER A 11 -19.14 -12.79 6.97
CA SER A 11 -18.53 -12.44 5.68
C SER A 11 -18.34 -10.95 5.45
N PHE A 12 -18.74 -10.17 6.44
CA PHE A 12 -18.51 -8.76 6.58
C PHE A 12 -18.22 -8.41 8.04
N TYR A 13 -17.66 -7.23 8.23
CA TYR A 13 -17.49 -6.61 9.54
C TYR A 13 -17.29 -5.10 9.38
N TRP A 14 -17.49 -4.38 10.48
CA TRP A 14 -17.19 -2.96 10.56
C TRP A 14 -15.77 -2.76 11.09
N SER A 15 -15.03 -1.82 10.50
CA SER A 15 -13.68 -1.45 10.92
C SER A 15 -13.62 0.04 11.19
N ASP A 16 -12.93 0.43 12.26
CA ASP A 16 -12.85 1.83 12.67
C ASP A 16 -11.96 2.65 11.72
N VAL A 17 -12.44 3.83 11.36
CA VAL A 17 -11.74 4.85 10.56
C VAL A 17 -11.88 6.20 11.26
N GLY A 18 -10.98 6.47 12.21
CA GLY A 18 -11.03 7.70 13.00
C GLY A 18 -12.29 7.74 13.86
N SER A 19 -13.17 8.71 13.61
CA SER A 19 -14.48 8.80 14.29
C SER A 19 -15.62 8.09 13.54
N LYS A 20 -15.36 7.56 12.34
CA LYS A 20 -16.32 6.86 11.48
C LYS A 20 -15.98 5.38 11.39
N GLN A 21 -16.80 4.60 10.70
CA GLN A 21 -16.54 3.20 10.41
C GLN A 21 -16.60 2.90 8.91
N ALA A 22 -15.87 1.87 8.49
CA ALA A 22 -15.93 1.31 7.15
C ALA A 22 -16.56 -0.08 7.21
N LEU A 23 -17.50 -0.34 6.28
CA LEU A 23 -18.02 -1.69 6.09
C LEU A 23 -17.05 -2.45 5.20
N VAL A 24 -16.51 -3.57 5.68
CA VAL A 24 -15.67 -4.47 4.89
C VAL A 24 -16.51 -5.64 4.43
N CYS A 25 -16.60 -5.85 3.12
CA CYS A 25 -17.35 -6.94 2.49
C CYS A 25 -16.43 -7.87 1.71
N GLN A 26 -16.64 -9.18 1.84
CA GLN A 26 -16.13 -10.12 0.84
C GLN A 26 -16.99 -10.07 -0.43
N VAL A 27 -16.36 -10.05 -1.61
CA VAL A 27 -17.08 -9.96 -2.89
C VAL A 27 -18.04 -11.13 -3.13
N THR A 28 -17.77 -12.30 -2.53
CA THR A 28 -18.62 -13.50 -2.64
C THR A 28 -19.95 -13.37 -1.90
N GLU A 29 -20.06 -12.41 -0.97
CA GLU A 29 -21.26 -12.21 -0.13
C GLU A 29 -21.74 -10.75 -0.19
N LEU A 30 -21.44 -10.08 -1.30
CA LEU A 30 -21.67 -8.66 -1.46
C LEU A 30 -23.15 -8.27 -1.32
N GLU A 31 -24.06 -9.09 -1.86
CA GLU A 31 -25.50 -8.83 -1.75
C GLU A 31 -25.95 -8.75 -0.29
N SER A 32 -25.60 -9.76 0.51
CA SER A 32 -25.91 -9.80 1.94
C SER A 32 -25.23 -8.66 2.69
N CYS A 33 -23.94 -8.43 2.43
CA CYS A 33 -23.17 -7.38 3.09
C CYS A 33 -23.78 -5.99 2.90
N LEU A 34 -24.17 -5.64 1.67
CA LEU A 34 -24.70 -4.31 1.36
C LEU A 34 -26.04 -4.00 2.04
N THR A 35 -26.76 -5.01 2.55
CA THR A 35 -27.98 -4.79 3.34
C THR A 35 -27.71 -4.09 4.68
N HIS A 36 -26.45 -4.10 5.13
CA HIS A 36 -26.02 -3.43 6.36
C HIS A 36 -25.75 -1.93 6.16
N LEU A 37 -25.76 -1.43 4.92
CA LEU A 37 -25.64 0.01 4.66
C LEU A 37 -27.01 0.69 4.74
N PRO A 38 -27.13 1.85 5.39
CA PRO A 38 -28.33 2.67 5.32
C PRO A 38 -28.68 3.00 3.86
N ALA A 39 -29.99 3.07 3.55
CA ALA A 39 -30.46 3.29 2.18
C ALA A 39 -29.86 4.55 1.53
N LYS A 40 -29.69 5.63 2.31
CA LYS A 40 -29.06 6.89 1.86
C LYS A 40 -27.61 6.70 1.43
N VAL A 41 -26.86 5.87 2.16
CA VAL A 41 -25.45 5.57 1.86
C VAL A 41 -25.36 4.62 0.66
N ARG A 42 -26.25 3.62 0.60
CA ARG A 42 -26.32 2.65 -0.51
C ARG A 42 -26.57 3.31 -1.88
N GLN A 43 -27.25 4.46 -1.91
CA GLN A 43 -27.50 5.24 -3.13
C GLN A 43 -26.25 5.89 -3.74
N GLN A 44 -25.17 6.05 -2.97
CA GLN A 44 -23.90 6.59 -3.46
C GLN A 44 -23.06 5.54 -4.22
N LEU A 45 -23.39 4.26 -4.03
CA LEU A 45 -22.68 3.13 -4.63
C LEU A 45 -23.28 2.75 -5.98
N PRO A 46 -22.50 2.09 -6.87
CA PRO A 46 -23.05 1.50 -8.08
C PRO A 46 -24.32 0.68 -7.81
N PRO A 47 -25.34 0.79 -8.67
CA PRO A 47 -26.69 0.33 -8.34
C PRO A 47 -26.79 -1.20 -8.27
N THR A 48 -25.99 -1.92 -9.05
CA THR A 48 -26.04 -3.39 -9.13
C THR A 48 -24.76 -4.04 -8.62
N ILE A 49 -24.88 -5.29 -8.18
CA ILE A 49 -23.76 -6.15 -7.80
C ILE A 49 -22.80 -6.34 -8.98
N ASP A 50 -23.34 -6.50 -10.19
CA ASP A 50 -22.54 -6.64 -11.40
C ASP A 50 -21.69 -5.40 -11.67
N SER A 51 -22.21 -4.20 -11.45
CA SER A 51 -21.42 -2.97 -11.59
C SER A 51 -20.29 -2.89 -10.57
N LEU A 52 -20.53 -3.33 -9.31
CA LEU A 52 -19.48 -3.40 -8.29
C LEU A 52 -18.41 -4.44 -8.64
N ASN A 53 -18.82 -5.63 -9.07
CA ASN A 53 -17.90 -6.68 -9.52
C ASN A 53 -17.11 -6.27 -10.77
N HIS A 54 -17.73 -5.52 -11.68
CA HIS A 54 -17.04 -4.96 -12.84
C HIS A 54 -16.01 -3.91 -12.42
N ALA A 55 -16.37 -3.00 -11.50
CA ALA A 55 -15.45 -1.99 -10.96
C ALA A 55 -14.25 -2.62 -10.23
N MET A 56 -14.46 -3.74 -9.53
CA MET A 56 -13.38 -4.52 -8.93
C MET A 56 -12.35 -4.99 -9.96
N ALA A 57 -12.72 -5.22 -11.22
CA ALA A 57 -11.80 -5.49 -12.34
C ALA A 57 -10.65 -6.48 -12.04
N ARG A 58 -10.93 -7.56 -11.29
CA ARG A 58 -9.96 -8.58 -10.80
C ARG A 58 -8.92 -8.08 -9.78
N ARG A 59 -9.11 -6.90 -9.19
CA ARG A 59 -8.30 -6.41 -8.07
C ARG A 59 -8.52 -7.27 -6.82
N GLY A 60 -7.49 -7.35 -5.99
CA GLY A 60 -7.57 -8.01 -4.68
C GLY A 60 -8.47 -7.28 -3.68
N ALA A 61 -8.54 -5.95 -3.77
CA ALA A 61 -9.45 -5.13 -2.99
C ALA A 61 -9.78 -3.81 -3.71
N MET A 62 -10.77 -3.10 -3.18
CA MET A 62 -11.13 -1.74 -3.60
C MET A 62 -11.82 -1.01 -2.46
N VAL A 63 -11.46 0.25 -2.27
CA VAL A 63 -12.16 1.19 -1.41
C VAL A 63 -13.15 2.06 -2.21
N LEU A 64 -14.32 2.29 -1.64
CA LEU A 64 -15.32 3.25 -2.10
C LEU A 64 -15.60 4.23 -0.95
N PRO A 65 -14.98 5.43 -0.94
CA PRO A 65 -15.27 6.47 0.04
C PRO A 65 -16.74 6.87 -0.02
N LEU A 66 -17.33 7.15 1.15
CA LEU A 66 -18.75 7.50 1.28
C LEU A 66 -18.90 8.80 2.06
N VAL A 67 -19.90 9.60 1.68
CA VAL A 67 -20.26 10.84 2.37
C VAL A 67 -21.38 10.55 3.36
N ASP A 68 -21.01 10.36 4.62
CA ASP A 68 -21.93 10.12 5.73
C ASP A 68 -21.31 10.60 7.07
N THR A 69 -22.15 10.77 8.10
CA THR A 69 -21.70 11.20 9.43
C THR A 69 -20.95 10.11 10.18
N ASP A 70 -21.38 8.85 10.01
CA ASP A 70 -20.89 7.72 10.79
C ASP A 70 -20.14 6.69 9.93
N ILE A 71 -20.36 6.71 8.61
CA ILE A 71 -19.76 5.77 7.66
C ILE A 71 -18.73 6.48 6.77
N SER A 72 -17.48 6.02 6.82
CA SER A 72 -16.40 6.57 6.00
C SER A 72 -16.33 5.96 4.61
N GLY A 73 -16.77 4.70 4.45
CA GLY A 73 -16.59 3.98 3.19
C GLY A 73 -17.00 2.52 3.22
N LEU A 74 -16.96 1.92 2.04
CA LEU A 74 -17.12 0.50 1.80
C LEU A 74 -15.79 -0.05 1.25
N ILE A 75 -15.30 -1.14 1.83
CA ILE A 75 -14.12 -1.86 1.33
C ILE A 75 -14.58 -3.21 0.81
N LEU A 76 -14.25 -3.49 -0.44
CA LEU A 76 -14.48 -4.79 -1.07
C LEU A 76 -13.19 -5.58 -1.06
N ILE A 77 -13.24 -6.85 -0.65
CA ILE A 77 -12.09 -7.75 -0.65
C ILE A 77 -12.42 -8.98 -1.49
N SER A 78 -11.49 -9.32 -2.38
CA SER A 78 -11.48 -10.56 -3.15
C SER A 78 -10.22 -11.36 -2.81
N PRO A 79 -10.24 -12.17 -1.74
CA PRO A 79 -9.04 -12.90 -1.29
C PRO A 79 -8.44 -13.78 -2.37
N SER A 80 -9.25 -14.35 -3.27
CA SER A 80 -8.80 -15.18 -4.38
C SER A 80 -8.00 -14.44 -5.46
N GLN A 81 -8.04 -13.10 -5.46
CA GLN A 81 -7.25 -12.24 -6.37
C GLN A 81 -6.01 -11.65 -5.68
N ILE A 82 -5.77 -11.98 -4.41
CA ILE A 82 -4.62 -11.49 -3.65
C ILE A 82 -3.49 -12.53 -3.76
N PRO A 83 -2.31 -12.18 -4.31
CA PRO A 83 -1.23 -13.14 -4.48
C PRO A 83 -0.51 -13.42 -3.15
N ASP A 84 -0.09 -14.67 -2.96
CA ASP A 84 0.75 -15.09 -1.83
C ASP A 84 2.25 -14.89 -2.09
N SER A 85 2.63 -14.55 -3.32
CA SER A 85 4.00 -14.22 -3.69
C SER A 85 4.07 -13.37 -4.95
N ILE A 86 5.17 -12.65 -5.12
CA ILE A 86 5.49 -11.91 -6.34
C ILE A 86 6.85 -12.33 -6.87
N LEU A 87 6.97 -12.38 -8.20
CA LEU A 87 8.17 -12.80 -8.90
C LEU A 87 8.83 -11.59 -9.57
N VAL A 88 10.16 -11.52 -9.53
CA VAL A 88 10.96 -10.51 -10.21
C VAL A 88 12.18 -11.14 -10.85
N GLU A 89 12.51 -10.73 -12.08
CA GLU A 89 13.74 -11.17 -12.74
C GLU A 89 14.88 -10.20 -12.43
N LEU A 90 15.99 -10.72 -11.90
CA LEU A 90 17.20 -9.97 -11.63
C LEU A 90 18.40 -10.74 -12.23
N SER A 91 19.13 -10.10 -13.15
CA SER A 91 20.30 -10.69 -13.81
C SER A 91 20.03 -12.05 -14.49
N GLY A 92 18.88 -12.17 -15.15
CA GLY A 92 18.48 -13.40 -15.85
C GLY A 92 18.06 -14.55 -14.92
N LYS A 93 17.81 -14.27 -13.64
CA LYS A 93 17.27 -15.24 -12.68
C LYS A 93 15.96 -14.74 -12.09
N LEU A 94 14.99 -15.65 -11.96
CA LEU A 94 13.71 -15.37 -11.34
C LEU A 94 13.83 -15.52 -9.82
N HIS A 95 13.47 -14.47 -9.09
CA HIS A 95 13.42 -14.44 -7.63
C HIS A 95 11.97 -14.35 -7.18
N SER A 96 11.60 -15.20 -6.21
CA SER A 96 10.28 -15.16 -5.57
C SER A 96 10.36 -14.42 -4.24
N PHE A 97 9.42 -13.52 -4.00
CA PHE A 97 9.23 -12.83 -2.74
C PHE A 97 7.90 -13.27 -2.13
N PRO A 98 7.92 -14.02 -1.02
CA PRO A 98 6.70 -14.45 -0.34
C PRO A 98 5.99 -13.25 0.31
N LEU A 99 4.66 -13.26 0.25
CA LEU A 99 3.82 -12.23 0.85
C LEU A 99 3.04 -12.83 2.03
N VAL A 100 3.56 -12.62 3.24
CA VAL A 100 2.95 -13.08 4.49
C VAL A 100 1.74 -12.21 4.82
N GLU A 101 0.61 -12.83 5.15
CA GLU A 101 -0.64 -12.15 5.52
C GLU A 101 -1.08 -11.06 4.52
N GLN A 102 -0.84 -11.27 3.22
CA GLN A 102 -1.14 -10.28 2.20
C GLN A 102 -2.60 -9.81 2.17
N PRO A 103 -3.62 -10.66 2.41
CA PRO A 103 -5.00 -10.18 2.54
C PRO A 103 -5.17 -9.12 3.63
N LYS A 104 -4.43 -9.25 4.73
CA LYS A 104 -4.47 -8.32 5.86
C LYS A 104 -3.79 -6.99 5.51
N LEU A 105 -2.62 -7.04 4.87
CA LEU A 105 -1.94 -5.83 4.39
C LEU A 105 -2.77 -5.10 3.34
N THR A 106 -3.40 -5.83 2.42
CA THR A 106 -4.28 -5.27 1.41
C THR A 106 -5.45 -4.53 2.07
N LEU A 107 -6.14 -5.16 3.03
CA LEU A 107 -7.18 -4.48 3.81
C LEU A 107 -6.67 -3.22 4.52
N TRP A 108 -5.54 -3.30 5.21
CA TRP A 108 -5.01 -2.14 5.94
C TRP A 108 -4.66 -1.00 4.99
N HIS A 109 -4.16 -1.28 3.80
CA HIS A 109 -3.94 -0.27 2.77
C HIS A 109 -5.27 0.41 2.37
N GLU A 110 -6.32 -0.36 2.07
CA GLU A 110 -7.64 0.20 1.72
C GLU A 110 -8.24 1.04 2.85
N LEU A 111 -8.09 0.61 4.12
CA LEU A 111 -8.47 1.41 5.28
C LEU A 111 -7.66 2.71 5.36
N GLY A 112 -6.39 2.65 4.97
CA GLY A 112 -5.49 3.80 4.92
C GLY A 112 -5.96 4.88 3.94
N HIS A 113 -6.60 4.52 2.82
CA HIS A 113 -7.22 5.51 1.93
C HIS A 113 -8.37 6.25 2.60
N LEU A 114 -9.21 5.56 3.37
CA LEU A 114 -10.30 6.19 4.13
C LEU A 114 -9.76 7.08 5.26
N GLN A 115 -8.69 6.65 5.92
CA GLN A 115 -7.97 7.46 6.92
C GLN A 115 -7.39 8.73 6.31
N GLY A 116 -6.94 8.69 5.05
CA GLY A 116 -6.55 9.89 4.31
C GLY A 116 -7.69 10.92 4.26
N GLY A 117 -8.93 10.48 4.00
CA GLY A 117 -10.11 11.34 4.06
C GLY A 117 -10.35 11.93 5.45
N ASP A 118 -10.21 11.14 6.52
CA ASP A 118 -10.32 11.62 7.91
C ASP A 118 -9.25 12.68 8.26
N LEU A 119 -8.02 12.56 7.73
CA LEU A 119 -6.98 13.59 7.90
C LEU A 119 -7.35 14.91 7.21
N VAL A 120 -7.99 14.83 6.03
CA VAL A 120 -8.49 16.01 5.30
C VAL A 120 -9.65 16.66 6.05
N ASP A 121 -10.62 15.87 6.52
CA ASP A 121 -11.77 16.35 7.32
C ASP A 121 -11.29 17.06 8.60
N LYS A 122 -10.17 16.62 9.18
CA LYS A 122 -9.53 17.23 10.37
C LYS A 122 -8.64 18.43 10.06
N GLY A 123 -8.43 18.77 8.78
CA GLY A 123 -7.58 19.87 8.35
C GLY A 123 -6.07 19.63 8.55
N LEU A 124 -5.65 18.37 8.75
CA LEU A 124 -4.22 18.01 8.82
C LEU A 124 -3.57 17.97 7.44
N MET A 125 -4.36 17.72 6.40
CA MET A 125 -3.95 17.75 5.00
C MET A 125 -5.01 18.49 4.16
N GLY A 126 -4.59 19.06 3.03
CA GLY A 126 -5.53 19.51 2.00
C GLY A 126 -6.02 18.35 1.13
N GLU A 127 -6.70 18.66 0.03
CA GLU A 127 -7.04 17.66 -0.99
C GLU A 127 -5.80 16.86 -1.39
N LEU A 128 -5.93 15.53 -1.36
CA LEU A 128 -4.80 14.62 -1.62
C LEU A 128 -4.65 14.42 -3.13
N SER A 129 -3.41 14.47 -3.62
CA SER A 129 -3.10 13.97 -4.96
C SER A 129 -3.15 12.44 -5.00
N ASP A 130 -3.24 11.85 -6.20
CA ASP A 130 -3.18 10.39 -6.39
C ASP A 130 -1.97 9.76 -5.67
N TYR A 131 -0.80 10.39 -5.76
CA TYR A 131 0.40 9.92 -5.07
C TYR A 131 0.26 10.00 -3.54
N GLN A 132 -0.40 11.04 -3.04
CA GLN A 132 -0.65 11.21 -1.61
C GLN A 132 -1.65 10.20 -1.07
N HIS A 133 -2.69 9.87 -1.84
CA HIS A 133 -3.62 8.79 -1.49
C HIS A 133 -2.87 7.47 -1.24
N GLU A 134 -1.89 7.13 -2.07
CA GLU A 134 -1.12 5.90 -1.95
C GLU A 134 -0.17 5.89 -0.76
N TRP A 135 0.65 6.93 -0.59
CA TRP A 135 1.64 6.90 0.50
C TRP A 135 1.02 7.11 1.87
N VAL A 136 -0.08 7.87 1.99
CA VAL A 136 -0.81 7.99 3.26
C VAL A 136 -1.39 6.62 3.65
N ALA A 137 -1.95 5.89 2.67
CA ALA A 137 -2.47 4.56 2.91
C ALA A 137 -1.38 3.57 3.36
N ASP A 138 -0.21 3.62 2.74
CA ASP A 138 0.93 2.81 3.17
C ASP A 138 1.47 3.25 4.56
N CYS A 139 1.47 4.55 4.90
CA CYS A 139 1.82 5.02 6.24
C CYS A 139 0.84 4.48 7.31
N TYR A 140 -0.47 4.47 7.01
CA TYR A 140 -1.46 3.88 7.91
C TYR A 140 -1.22 2.38 8.09
N LEU A 141 -0.92 1.66 7.01
CA LEU A 141 -0.58 0.24 7.06
C LEU A 141 0.64 -0.02 7.97
N VAL A 142 1.69 0.80 7.88
CA VAL A 142 2.87 0.66 8.77
C VAL A 142 2.49 0.86 10.23
N TRP A 143 1.75 1.94 10.55
CA TRP A 143 1.28 2.20 11.91
C TRP A 143 0.39 1.08 12.44
N ARG A 144 -0.56 0.60 11.63
CA ARG A 144 -1.48 -0.47 12.01
C ARG A 144 -0.75 -1.80 12.21
N SER A 145 0.23 -2.10 11.36
CA SER A 145 1.09 -3.28 11.49
C SER A 145 1.86 -3.28 12.80
N ALA A 146 2.50 -2.16 13.14
CA ALA A 146 3.25 -2.01 14.38
C ALA A 146 2.39 -2.32 15.61
N ARG A 147 1.15 -1.78 15.63
CA ARG A 147 0.19 -1.95 16.72
C ARG A 147 -0.38 -3.36 16.85
N GLU A 148 -0.69 -4.02 15.73
CA GLU A 148 -1.34 -5.33 15.78
C GLU A 148 -0.37 -6.51 15.90
N LYS A 149 0.84 -6.40 15.34
CA LYS A 149 1.79 -7.52 15.27
C LYS A 149 2.98 -7.39 16.21
N GLN A 150 3.15 -6.24 16.85
CA GLN A 150 4.33 -5.95 17.67
C GLN A 150 5.63 -6.17 16.88
N GLY A 151 5.64 -5.80 15.61
CA GLY A 151 6.76 -5.99 14.69
C GLY A 151 6.63 -5.16 13.42
N LEU A 152 7.76 -4.99 12.71
CA LEU A 152 7.84 -4.21 11.47
C LEU A 152 7.99 -5.09 10.21
N ASP A 153 7.90 -6.41 10.35
CA ASP A 153 8.13 -7.33 9.22
C ASP A 153 7.13 -7.09 8.08
N LEU A 154 5.83 -6.92 8.40
CA LEU A 154 4.82 -6.62 7.38
C LEU A 154 4.95 -5.21 6.79
N ALA A 155 5.47 -4.25 7.56
CA ALA A 155 5.80 -2.92 7.06
C ALA A 155 6.95 -2.98 6.04
N TRP A 156 8.00 -3.74 6.35
CA TRP A 156 9.09 -4.03 5.42
C TRP A 156 8.62 -4.84 4.21
N GLN A 157 7.70 -5.79 4.38
CA GLN A 157 7.10 -6.51 3.26
C GLN A 157 6.42 -5.55 2.27
N GLN A 158 5.63 -4.59 2.77
CA GLN A 158 4.99 -3.59 1.91
C GLN A 158 6.03 -2.70 1.21
N TYR A 159 7.06 -2.25 1.93
CA TYR A 159 8.20 -1.54 1.34
C TYR A 159 8.83 -2.32 0.18
N HIS A 160 9.10 -3.61 0.40
CA HIS A 160 9.71 -4.47 -0.61
C HIS A 160 8.79 -4.69 -1.80
N ARG A 161 7.51 -4.93 -1.55
CA ARG A 161 6.49 -5.10 -2.59
C ARG A 161 6.40 -3.89 -3.52
N ARG A 162 6.34 -2.67 -2.96
CA ARG A 162 6.31 -1.43 -3.78
C ARG A 162 7.52 -1.28 -4.68
N ASN A 163 8.72 -1.61 -4.16
CA ASN A 163 9.93 -1.64 -4.98
C ASN A 163 9.84 -2.72 -6.08
N ILE A 164 9.43 -3.94 -5.74
CA ILE A 164 9.35 -5.05 -6.68
C ILE A 164 8.35 -4.76 -7.81
N ASP A 165 7.20 -4.14 -7.49
CA ASP A 165 6.20 -3.77 -8.50
C ASP A 165 6.80 -2.85 -9.57
N VAL A 166 7.53 -1.80 -9.18
CA VAL A 166 8.20 -0.91 -10.14
C VAL A 166 9.45 -1.51 -10.80
N MET A 167 10.14 -2.48 -10.18
CA MET A 167 11.19 -3.24 -10.87
C MET A 167 10.63 -4.00 -12.06
N LYS A 168 9.41 -4.54 -11.93
CA LYS A 168 8.74 -5.32 -12.97
C LYS A 168 8.13 -4.43 -14.05
N ASP A 169 7.45 -3.36 -13.63
CA ASP A 169 6.78 -2.44 -14.53
C ASP A 169 6.70 -1.03 -13.90
N VAL A 170 7.33 -0.07 -14.55
CA VAL A 170 7.33 1.33 -14.10
C VAL A 170 5.97 2.01 -14.23
N SER A 171 4.98 1.39 -14.88
CA SER A 171 3.60 1.86 -14.86
C SER A 171 3.01 1.93 -13.43
N PHE A 172 3.57 1.17 -12.47
CA PHE A 172 3.21 1.22 -11.06
C PHE A 172 3.80 2.43 -10.29
N MET A 173 4.45 3.38 -10.96
CA MET A 173 5.13 4.51 -10.30
C MET A 173 4.21 5.35 -9.40
N SER A 174 2.94 5.52 -9.77
CA SER A 174 1.96 6.23 -8.93
C SER A 174 1.76 5.59 -7.55
N HIS A 175 2.06 4.30 -7.43
CA HIS A 175 1.97 3.53 -6.18
C HIS A 175 3.34 3.33 -5.51
N TRP A 176 4.42 3.94 -6.04
CA TRP A 176 5.76 3.79 -5.48
C TRP A 176 6.00 4.75 -4.32
N THR A 177 5.51 4.35 -3.15
CA THR A 177 5.51 5.12 -1.90
C THR A 177 6.82 5.02 -1.11
N VAL A 178 7.79 4.25 -1.60
CA VAL A 178 9.07 3.95 -0.94
C VAL A 178 9.86 5.19 -0.50
N PRO A 179 9.92 6.30 -1.27
CA PRO A 179 10.57 7.52 -0.80
C PRO A 179 9.98 8.04 0.51
N VAL A 180 8.66 7.91 0.73
CA VAL A 180 8.00 8.30 1.98
C VAL A 180 8.13 7.22 3.04
N LEU A 181 7.92 5.94 2.70
CA LEU A 181 8.05 4.84 3.64
C LEU A 181 9.46 4.73 4.23
N SER A 182 10.50 5.00 3.44
CA SER A 182 11.89 5.03 3.93
C SER A 182 12.10 6.08 5.02
N GLN A 183 11.43 7.24 4.91
CA GLN A 183 11.50 8.30 5.92
C GLN A 183 10.74 7.89 7.19
N LEU A 184 9.57 7.25 7.06
CA LEU A 184 8.80 6.77 8.20
C LEU A 184 9.57 5.69 8.97
N LEU A 185 10.04 4.65 8.27
CA LEU A 185 10.75 3.51 8.85
C LEU A 185 12.14 3.84 9.39
N SER A 186 12.76 4.93 8.91
CA SER A 186 14.03 5.41 9.47
C SER A 186 13.86 6.35 10.65
N ARG A 187 12.70 7.00 10.77
CA ARG A 187 12.43 7.96 11.83
C ARG A 187 11.91 7.31 13.10
N TYR A 188 11.04 6.31 12.98
CA TYR A 188 10.37 5.72 14.14
C TYR A 188 10.75 4.26 14.33
N SER A 189 11.09 3.92 15.58
CA SER A 189 11.16 2.54 16.02
C SER A 189 9.76 1.93 16.17
N LEU A 190 9.70 0.61 16.38
CA LEU A 190 8.46 -0.08 16.70
C LEU A 190 7.80 0.50 17.97
N GLU A 191 8.60 0.78 19.00
CA GLU A 191 8.15 1.33 20.28
C GLU A 191 7.55 2.72 20.09
N GLU A 192 8.20 3.58 19.31
CA GLU A 192 7.72 4.93 19.00
C GLU A 192 6.43 4.90 18.19
N LEU A 193 6.34 4.04 17.17
CA LEU A 193 5.10 3.85 16.40
C LEU A 193 3.92 3.42 17.27
N ASN A 194 4.18 2.59 18.30
CA ASN A 194 3.18 2.12 19.24
C ASN A 194 2.73 3.18 20.27
N GLN A 195 3.48 4.27 20.43
CA GLN A 195 3.10 5.38 21.32
C GLN A 195 2.02 6.28 20.70
N PHE A 196 1.87 6.28 19.38
CA PHE A 196 0.81 7.04 18.72
C PHE A 196 -0.54 6.32 18.85
N GLU A 197 -1.41 6.82 19.74
CA GLU A 197 -2.74 6.25 19.99
C GLU A 197 -3.65 6.26 18.76
N THR A 198 -3.50 7.28 17.91
CA THR A 198 -4.27 7.45 16.67
C THR A 198 -3.35 7.69 15.49
N PHE A 199 -3.82 7.32 14.30
CA PHE A 199 -3.09 7.60 13.06
C PHE A 199 -2.93 9.11 12.81
N ALA A 200 -3.95 9.90 13.14
CA ALA A 200 -3.87 11.37 13.07
C ALA A 200 -2.75 11.94 13.94
N ALA A 201 -2.48 11.36 15.12
CA ALA A 201 -1.37 11.77 15.97
C ALA A 201 0.00 11.47 15.33
N LEU A 202 0.17 10.28 14.75
CA LEU A 202 1.38 9.95 13.98
C LEU A 202 1.58 10.93 12.83
N MET A 203 0.52 11.17 12.06
CA MET A 203 0.59 12.04 10.89
C MET A 203 0.87 13.50 11.28
N SER A 204 0.31 13.98 12.38
CA SER A 204 0.62 15.33 12.88
C SER A 204 2.10 15.50 13.23
N ASP A 205 2.80 14.46 13.71
CA ASP A 205 4.24 14.51 13.98
C ASP A 205 5.11 14.28 12.72
N PHE A 206 4.62 13.45 11.80
CA PHE A 206 5.36 13.05 10.59
C PHE A 206 5.28 14.09 9.46
N LEU A 207 4.08 14.62 9.18
CA LEU A 207 3.80 15.52 8.04
C LEU A 207 4.71 16.75 7.98
N PRO A 208 5.04 17.46 9.07
CA PRO A 208 5.88 18.66 9.00
C PRO A 208 7.29 18.42 8.46
N GLN A 209 7.78 17.17 8.48
CA GLN A 209 9.14 16.83 8.08
C GLN A 209 9.19 15.94 6.83
N VAL A 210 8.05 15.49 6.32
CA VAL A 210 8.01 14.59 5.18
C VAL A 210 8.47 15.31 3.92
N LYS A 211 9.50 14.77 3.27
CA LYS A 211 9.95 15.24 1.96
C LYS A 211 9.24 14.43 0.89
N GLN A 212 8.37 15.09 0.16
CA GLN A 212 7.64 14.47 -0.95
C GLN A 212 8.42 14.66 -2.26
N ALA A 213 8.43 13.62 -3.10
CA ALA A 213 8.87 13.76 -4.48
C ALA A 213 7.76 14.48 -5.26
N ASN A 214 8.13 15.51 -6.03
CA ASN A 214 7.24 16.09 -7.03
C ASN A 214 7.18 15.19 -8.28
N GLN A 215 6.28 15.49 -9.20
CA GLN A 215 6.09 14.68 -10.42
C GLN A 215 7.39 14.54 -11.24
N ASP A 216 8.12 15.63 -11.48
CA ASP A 216 9.39 15.59 -12.20
C ASP A 216 10.40 14.62 -11.55
N THR A 217 10.47 14.62 -10.21
CA THR A 217 11.34 13.71 -9.47
C THR A 217 10.89 12.25 -9.64
N LEU A 218 9.58 11.99 -9.63
CA LEU A 218 9.04 10.64 -9.86
C LEU A 218 9.31 10.17 -11.29
N ASP A 219 9.23 11.06 -12.28
CA ASP A 219 9.53 10.75 -13.68
C ASP A 219 11.03 10.46 -13.91
N GLU A 220 11.92 11.19 -13.23
CA GLU A 220 13.35 10.92 -13.21
C GLU A 220 13.64 9.53 -12.58
N PHE A 221 12.98 9.20 -11.47
CA PHE A 221 13.11 7.88 -10.87
C PHE A 221 12.54 6.77 -11.76
N SER A 222 11.38 6.98 -12.38
CA SER A 222 10.77 6.05 -13.33
C SER A 222 11.72 5.72 -14.48
N SER A 223 12.35 6.74 -15.05
CA SER A 223 13.34 6.59 -16.12
C SER A 223 14.56 5.77 -15.67
N LEU A 224 15.06 6.01 -14.46
CA LEU A 224 16.19 5.25 -13.90
C LEU A 224 15.82 3.80 -13.57
N ILE A 225 14.65 3.57 -12.99
CA ILE A 225 14.16 2.23 -12.65
C ILE A 225 13.97 1.42 -13.92
N HIS A 226 13.28 2.00 -14.92
CA HIS A 226 13.09 1.35 -16.22
C HIS A 226 14.43 0.96 -16.84
N ARG A 227 15.43 1.85 -16.86
CA ARG A 227 16.77 1.51 -17.36
C ARG A 227 17.44 0.39 -16.55
N SER A 228 17.30 0.40 -15.22
CA SER A 228 18.08 -0.48 -14.34
C SER A 228 17.52 -1.90 -14.26
N PHE A 229 16.19 -2.04 -14.41
CA PHE A 229 15.48 -3.30 -14.21
C PHE A 229 14.81 -3.87 -15.47
N SER A 230 14.55 -3.06 -16.50
CA SER A 230 13.98 -3.58 -17.76
C SER A 230 15.04 -4.32 -18.57
N THR A 231 14.71 -5.54 -19.01
CA THR A 231 15.54 -6.34 -19.91
C THR A 231 15.61 -5.77 -21.33
N GLN A 232 14.76 -4.79 -21.65
CA GLN A 232 14.64 -4.18 -22.98
C GLN A 232 15.24 -2.76 -23.06
N ALA A 233 15.77 -2.21 -21.96
CA ALA A 233 16.21 -0.83 -21.93
C ALA A 233 17.66 -0.66 -22.45
N SER A 234 17.80 -0.26 -23.72
CA SER A 234 19.03 0.36 -24.25
C SER A 234 19.03 1.90 -24.14
N LEU A 235 18.21 2.44 -23.23
CA LEU A 235 18.02 3.89 -23.11
C LEU A 235 19.28 4.56 -22.58
N HIS A 236 19.93 5.34 -23.44
CA HIS A 236 20.95 6.30 -23.04
C HIS A 236 20.27 7.42 -22.23
N LEU A 237 20.31 7.34 -20.90
CA LEU A 237 19.76 8.39 -20.05
C LEU A 237 20.62 9.66 -20.12
N PRO A 238 19.99 10.85 -20.15
CA PRO A 238 20.71 12.11 -20.03
C PRO A 238 21.61 12.15 -18.79
N SER A 239 22.79 12.76 -18.93
CA SER A 239 23.77 12.89 -17.85
C SER A 239 23.20 13.60 -16.60
N TYR A 240 22.19 14.46 -16.78
CA TYR A 240 21.55 15.16 -15.68
C TYR A 240 20.67 14.26 -14.80
N ILE A 241 20.38 13.00 -15.14
CA ILE A 241 19.57 12.13 -14.25
C ILE A 241 20.48 11.36 -13.26
N TYR A 242 21.79 11.33 -13.49
CA TYR A 242 22.73 10.52 -12.70
C TYR A 242 22.83 10.94 -11.22
N TRP A 243 22.53 12.19 -10.86
CA TRP A 243 22.56 12.64 -9.47
C TRP A 243 21.46 12.01 -8.61
N ARG A 244 20.43 11.40 -9.22
CA ARG A 244 19.37 10.67 -8.50
C ARG A 244 19.79 9.25 -8.09
N LYS A 245 20.84 8.70 -8.71
CA LYS A 245 21.30 7.33 -8.45
C LYS A 245 21.58 7.03 -6.97
N PRO A 246 22.26 7.90 -6.19
CA PRO A 246 22.46 7.63 -4.76
C PRO A 246 21.15 7.54 -3.98
N ALA A 247 20.14 8.36 -4.31
CA ALA A 247 18.83 8.27 -3.67
C ALA A 247 18.12 6.98 -4.07
N LEU A 248 18.13 6.63 -5.35
CA LEU A 248 17.54 5.40 -5.85
C LEU A 248 18.19 4.16 -5.22
N ARG A 249 19.53 4.13 -5.14
CA ARG A 249 20.27 3.07 -4.45
C ARG A 249 19.78 2.87 -3.03
N ARG A 250 19.67 3.94 -2.24
CA ARG A 250 19.18 3.86 -0.85
C ARG A 250 17.78 3.28 -0.76
N TYR A 251 16.90 3.60 -1.71
CA TYR A 251 15.54 3.08 -1.72
C TYR A 251 15.47 1.60 -2.09
N PHE A 252 16.33 1.13 -2.99
CA PHE A 252 16.29 -0.24 -3.51
C PHE A 252 17.17 -1.23 -2.75
N GLU A 253 18.23 -0.76 -2.09
CA GLU A 253 19.19 -1.62 -1.38
C GLU A 253 18.53 -2.57 -0.37
N PRO A 254 17.59 -2.16 0.50
CA PRO A 254 16.91 -3.09 1.40
C PRO A 254 16.18 -4.22 0.67
N SER A 255 15.47 -3.91 -0.42
CA SER A 255 14.75 -4.92 -1.21
C SER A 255 15.71 -5.86 -1.93
N LEU A 256 16.81 -5.35 -2.49
CA LEU A 256 17.82 -6.16 -3.14
C LEU A 256 18.51 -7.09 -2.14
N VAL A 257 18.82 -6.61 -0.93
CA VAL A 257 19.36 -7.46 0.14
C VAL A 257 18.38 -8.56 0.52
N SER A 258 17.08 -8.24 0.62
CA SER A 258 16.04 -9.23 0.90
C SER A 258 15.91 -10.30 -0.20
N LEU A 259 16.13 -9.96 -1.47
CA LEU A 259 15.98 -10.86 -2.62
C LEU A 259 17.23 -11.67 -2.95
N LEU A 260 18.42 -11.07 -2.79
CA LEU A 260 19.69 -11.58 -3.29
C LEU A 260 20.70 -11.91 -2.16
N GLY A 261 20.39 -11.57 -0.92
CA GLY A 261 21.37 -11.47 0.15
C GLY A 261 22.31 -10.27 -0.03
N ARG A 262 23.10 -9.98 1.01
CA ARG A 262 23.95 -8.78 1.05
C ARG A 262 24.99 -8.73 -0.07
N ASP A 263 25.67 -9.84 -0.33
CA ASP A 263 26.71 -9.89 -1.36
C ASP A 263 26.13 -9.80 -2.77
N GLY A 264 25.01 -10.49 -3.02
CA GLY A 264 24.29 -10.42 -4.28
C GLY A 264 23.77 -9.02 -4.57
N ALA A 265 23.19 -8.35 -3.58
CA ALA A 265 22.74 -6.97 -3.70
C ALA A 265 23.88 -6.00 -4.02
N ASN A 266 25.02 -6.12 -3.33
CA ASN A 266 26.19 -5.29 -3.57
C ASN A 266 26.78 -5.48 -4.97
N LEU A 267 26.85 -6.72 -5.45
CA LEU A 267 27.28 -7.02 -6.81
C LEU A 267 26.31 -6.43 -7.85
N TRP A 268 25.00 -6.60 -7.63
CA TRP A 268 23.98 -6.07 -8.53
C TRP A 268 24.01 -4.55 -8.62
N LEU A 269 24.09 -3.86 -7.48
CA LEU A 269 24.17 -2.39 -7.42
C LEU A 269 25.42 -1.86 -8.13
N LYS A 270 26.56 -2.54 -7.98
CA LYS A 270 27.80 -2.20 -8.70
C LYS A 270 27.65 -2.40 -10.21
N ASP A 271 27.09 -3.53 -10.66
CA ASP A 271 26.85 -3.82 -12.09
C ASP A 271 25.96 -2.76 -12.73
N LYS A 272 24.85 -2.39 -12.08
CA LYS A 272 23.94 -1.35 -12.57
C LYS A 272 24.44 0.07 -12.36
N SER A 273 25.63 0.24 -11.77
CA SER A 273 26.22 1.54 -11.45
C SER A 273 25.24 2.43 -10.67
N LEU A 274 24.57 1.87 -9.67
CA LEU A 274 23.67 2.54 -8.73
C LEU A 274 24.35 2.76 -7.39
#